data_AF-A0A0F4LL02-F1
#
_entry.id   AF-A0A0F4LL02-F1
#
_cell.length_a   1.000
_cell.length_b   1.000
_cell.length_c   1.000
_cell.angle_alpha   90.00
_cell.angle_beta   90.00
_cell.angle_gamma   90.00
#
_symmetry.space_group_name_H-M   'P 1'
#
loop_
_entity.id
_entity.type
_entity.pdbx_description
1 polymer ?
#
loop_
_entity_poly.entity_id
_entity_poly.type
_entity_poly.pdbx_seq_one_letter_code
_entity_poly.pdbx_strand_id
1 'polypeptide(L)'
;MKKNKKRKIKYYFAACFFTFLALLELVLISLEVLQHRRQTDIPKNIIYAVFAISFAFYLYYKAKTVGTDKDVEDERDEFIAVKTDHQMYKIANWLIYILSLVFITSAAFMYEAQGFTTPVIILTTIAATLSVLWNLLLLIEMIIGITNELRN
;
A
#
# COMPACT_ATOMS: atom_id res chain seq x y z
N MET A 1 -16.10 -20.11 -15.06
CA MET A 1 -14.63 -19.92 -14.98
C MET A 1 -14.08 -18.72 -15.76
N LYS A 2 -14.06 -18.68 -17.11
CA LYS A 2 -13.40 -17.60 -17.90
C LYS A 2 -13.85 -16.15 -17.57
N LYS A 3 -15.15 -15.94 -17.29
CA LYS A 3 -15.71 -14.62 -16.93
C LYS A 3 -15.22 -14.12 -15.55
N ASN A 4 -14.98 -15.02 -14.59
CA ASN A 4 -14.47 -14.69 -13.26
C ASN A 4 -12.98 -14.34 -13.34
N LYS A 5 -12.19 -15.11 -14.09
CA LYS A 5 -10.75 -14.85 -14.37
C LYS A 5 -10.52 -13.45 -14.96
N LYS A 6 -11.25 -13.10 -16.03
CA LYS A 6 -11.18 -11.76 -16.65
C LYS A 6 -11.54 -10.64 -15.66
N ARG A 7 -12.51 -10.89 -14.77
CA ARG A 7 -12.95 -9.93 -13.76
C ARG A 7 -11.92 -9.75 -12.64
N LYS A 8 -11.28 -10.82 -12.17
CA LYS A 8 -10.17 -10.77 -11.20
C LYS A 8 -8.98 -9.97 -11.74
N ILE A 9 -8.55 -10.27 -12.97
CA ILE A 9 -7.45 -9.54 -13.63
C ILE A 9 -7.77 -8.05 -13.72
N LYS A 10 -9.01 -7.68 -14.10
CA LYS A 10 -9.44 -6.27 -14.13
C LYS A 10 -9.32 -5.60 -12.74
N TYR A 11 -9.68 -6.30 -11.67
CA TYR A 11 -9.55 -5.76 -10.32
C TYR A 11 -8.10 -5.60 -9.89
N TYR A 12 -7.22 -6.57 -10.19
CA TYR A 12 -5.79 -6.43 -9.90
C TYR A 12 -5.16 -5.28 -10.69
N PHE A 13 -5.43 -5.15 -11.99
CA PHE A 13 -4.91 -4.03 -12.79
C PHE A 13 -5.38 -2.67 -12.26
N ALA A 14 -6.65 -2.56 -11.88
CA ALA A 14 -7.17 -1.34 -11.29
C ALA A 14 -6.50 -1.07 -9.93
N ALA A 15 -6.30 -2.08 -9.10
CA ALA A 15 -5.62 -1.94 -7.82
C ALA A 15 -4.17 -1.48 -8.00
N CYS A 16 -3.42 -2.06 -8.95
CA CYS A 16 -2.08 -1.59 -9.31
C CYS A 16 -2.06 -0.12 -9.74
N PHE A 17 -3.03 0.31 -10.56
CA PHE A 17 -3.14 1.70 -10.99
C PHE A 17 -3.33 2.65 -9.80
N PHE A 18 -4.23 2.33 -8.87
CA PHE A 18 -4.43 3.15 -7.68
C PHE A 18 -3.24 3.13 -6.72
N THR A 19 -2.52 2.02 -6.58
CA THR A 19 -1.26 1.97 -5.83
C THR A 19 -0.18 2.83 -6.47
N PHE A 20 -0.11 2.89 -7.80
CA PHE A 20 0.81 3.79 -8.49
C PHE A 20 0.45 5.26 -8.25
N LEU A 21 -0.84 5.62 -8.27
CA LEU A 21 -1.29 6.96 -7.89
C LEU A 21 -0.92 7.30 -6.44
N ALA A 22 -1.10 6.35 -5.51
CA ALA A 22 -0.68 6.55 -4.11
C ALA A 22 0.82 6.81 -3.98
N LEU A 23 1.66 6.07 -4.73
CA LEU A 23 3.10 6.30 -4.78
C LEU A 23 3.44 7.69 -5.33
N LEU A 24 2.75 8.16 -6.37
CA LEU A 24 2.94 9.51 -6.91
C LEU A 24 2.61 10.59 -5.87
N GLU A 25 1.47 10.47 -5.16
CA GLU A 25 1.09 11.41 -4.10
C GLU A 25 2.11 11.42 -2.96
N LEU A 26 2.61 10.24 -2.55
CA LEU A 26 3.68 10.15 -1.53
C LEU A 26 4.98 10.81 -1.99
N VAL A 27 5.31 10.73 -3.28
CA VAL A 27 6.47 11.43 -3.85
C VAL A 27 6.25 12.95 -3.82
N LEU A 28 5.07 13.43 -4.20
CA LEU A 28 4.75 14.87 -4.15
C LEU A 28 4.83 15.41 -2.72
N ILE A 29 4.25 14.71 -1.75
CA ILE A 29 4.36 15.05 -0.32
C ILE A 29 5.83 15.11 0.12
N SER A 30 6.62 14.11 -0.26
CA SER A 30 8.04 14.03 0.10
C SER A 30 8.83 15.20 -0.50
N LEU A 31 8.56 15.57 -1.76
CA LEU A 31 9.20 16.70 -2.43
C LEU A 31 8.83 18.04 -1.78
N GLU A 32 7.56 18.24 -1.40
CA GLU A 32 7.12 19.45 -0.72
C GLU A 32 7.78 19.62 0.65
N VAL A 33 7.93 18.52 1.40
CA VAL A 33 8.65 18.50 2.69
C VAL A 33 10.14 18.80 2.49
N LEU A 34 10.81 18.12 1.56
CA LEU A 34 12.25 18.27 1.33
C LEU A 34 12.61 19.66 0.79
N GLN A 35 11.78 20.23 -0.07
CA GLN A 35 12.04 21.54 -0.68
C GLN A 35 11.60 22.72 0.19
N HIS A 36 11.08 22.48 1.41
CA HIS A 36 10.62 23.53 2.32
C HIS A 36 9.61 24.49 1.66
N ARG A 37 8.85 24.01 0.66
CA ARG A 37 7.86 24.84 -0.02
C ARG A 37 6.69 25.11 0.92
N ARG A 38 5.91 26.17 0.62
CA ARG A 38 4.66 26.45 1.33
C ARG A 38 3.79 25.20 1.30
N GLN A 39 3.48 24.67 2.48
CA GLN A 39 2.83 23.37 2.70
C GLN A 39 1.32 23.37 2.42
N THR A 40 0.86 24.28 1.57
CA THR A 40 -0.56 24.46 1.28
C THR A 40 -1.15 23.27 0.52
N ASP A 41 -0.31 22.55 -0.24
CA ASP A 41 -0.72 21.40 -1.04
C ASP A 41 -0.56 20.05 -0.31
N ILE A 42 0.24 20.00 0.78
CA ILE A 42 0.45 18.77 1.57
C ILE A 42 -0.87 18.14 2.05
N PRO A 43 -1.83 18.88 2.66
CA PRO A 43 -3.09 18.28 3.12
C PRO A 43 -3.90 17.66 1.98
N LYS A 44 -3.90 18.33 0.81
CA LYS A 44 -4.62 17.86 -0.38
C LYS A 44 -4.00 16.56 -0.91
N ASN A 45 -2.68 16.51 -1.02
CA ASN A 45 -1.96 15.32 -1.49
C ASN A 45 -2.11 14.14 -0.50
N ILE A 46 -2.16 14.41 0.81
CA ILE A 46 -2.45 13.38 1.83
C ILE A 46 -3.84 12.79 1.62
N ILE A 47 -4.86 13.62 1.40
CA ILE A 47 -6.23 13.14 1.15
C ILE A 47 -6.27 12.24 -0.10
N TYR A 48 -5.58 12.62 -1.18
CA TYR A 48 -5.49 11.80 -2.38
C TYR A 48 -4.72 10.51 -2.16
N ALA A 49 -3.61 10.53 -1.42
CA ALA A 49 -2.86 9.34 -1.07
C ALA A 49 -3.73 8.35 -0.29
N VAL A 50 -4.44 8.82 0.74
CA VAL A 50 -5.35 7.98 1.55
C VAL A 50 -6.48 7.39 0.70
N PHE A 51 -7.07 8.19 -0.18
CA PHE A 51 -8.11 7.73 -1.10
C PHE A 51 -7.57 6.64 -2.04
N ALA A 52 -6.42 6.89 -2.67
CA ALA A 52 -5.79 5.96 -3.60
C ALA A 52 -5.43 4.63 -2.92
N ILE A 53 -4.84 4.67 -1.72
CA ILE A 53 -4.52 3.48 -0.92
C ILE A 53 -5.78 2.69 -0.57
N SER A 54 -6.82 3.37 -0.08
CA SER A 54 -8.08 2.73 0.33
C SER A 54 -8.75 2.03 -0.85
N PHE A 55 -8.77 2.67 -2.01
CA PHE A 55 -9.37 2.13 -3.22
C PHE A 55 -8.56 0.96 -3.80
N ALA A 56 -7.22 1.06 -3.80
CA ALA A 56 -6.34 -0.04 -4.17
C ALA A 56 -6.59 -1.27 -3.29
N PHE A 57 -6.70 -1.09 -1.98
CA PHE A 57 -6.94 -2.17 -1.03
C PHE A 57 -8.31 -2.84 -1.24
N TYR A 58 -9.37 -2.04 -1.44
CA TYR A 58 -10.69 -2.55 -1.75
C TYR A 58 -10.70 -3.39 -3.04
N LEU A 59 -10.06 -2.91 -4.10
CA LEU A 59 -9.98 -3.61 -5.38
C LEU A 59 -9.14 -4.89 -5.27
N TYR A 60 -8.03 -4.86 -4.52
CA TYR A 60 -7.22 -6.04 -4.23
C TYR A 60 -8.02 -7.11 -3.50
N TYR A 61 -8.77 -6.72 -2.46
CA TYR A 61 -9.64 -7.64 -1.73
C TYR A 61 -10.76 -8.22 -2.60
N LYS A 62 -11.37 -7.39 -3.47
CA LYS A 62 -12.32 -7.85 -4.50
C LYS A 62 -11.67 -8.86 -5.46
N ALA A 63 -10.45 -8.62 -5.92
CA ALA A 63 -9.75 -9.56 -6.80
C ALA A 63 -9.56 -10.93 -6.16
N LYS A 64 -9.25 -10.96 -4.85
CA LYS A 64 -9.08 -12.21 -4.08
C LYS A 64 -10.38 -12.96 -3.81
N THR A 65 -11.50 -12.27 -3.71
CA THR A 65 -12.80 -12.84 -3.30
C THR A 65 -13.77 -13.15 -4.45
N VAL A 66 -13.47 -12.69 -5.67
CA VAL A 66 -14.34 -12.93 -6.84
C VAL A 66 -14.21 -14.36 -7.33
N GLY A 67 -15.26 -15.15 -7.17
CA GLY A 67 -15.37 -16.50 -7.73
C GLY A 67 -14.61 -17.58 -6.96
N THR A 68 -14.37 -17.39 -5.67
CA THR A 68 -14.01 -18.46 -4.73
C THR A 68 -15.27 -19.32 -4.49
N ASP A 69 -15.51 -20.29 -5.37
CA ASP A 69 -16.20 -21.51 -4.98
C ASP A 69 -15.24 -22.25 -4.03
N LYS A 70 -15.75 -22.71 -2.88
CA LYS A 70 -14.99 -23.13 -1.70
C LYS A 70 -14.01 -24.30 -1.92
N ASP A 71 -13.99 -24.89 -3.12
CA ASP A 71 -13.27 -26.13 -3.42
C ASP A 71 -11.90 -25.91 -4.10
N VAL A 72 -11.46 -24.66 -4.31
CA VAL A 72 -10.17 -24.32 -4.97
C VAL A 72 -9.21 -23.56 -4.04
N GLU A 73 -9.43 -23.65 -2.72
CA GLU A 73 -8.49 -23.12 -1.74
C GLU A 73 -7.21 -23.96 -1.64
N ASP A 74 -7.26 -25.26 -1.98
CA ASP A 74 -6.13 -26.17 -1.77
C ASP A 74 -4.97 -26.02 -2.78
N GLU A 75 -5.23 -25.76 -4.07
CA GLU A 75 -4.16 -25.62 -5.06
C GLU A 75 -3.52 -24.22 -5.08
N ARG A 76 -4.26 -23.18 -4.64
CA ARG A 76 -3.77 -21.80 -4.64
C ARG A 76 -2.75 -21.55 -3.52
N ASP A 77 -2.83 -22.36 -2.46
CA ASP A 77 -1.93 -22.33 -1.31
C ASP A 77 -0.65 -23.15 -1.53
N GLU A 78 -0.62 -24.04 -2.54
CA GLU A 78 0.53 -24.91 -2.81
C GLU A 78 1.72 -24.16 -3.43
N PHE A 79 1.49 -23.08 -4.19
CA PHE A 79 2.57 -22.21 -4.69
C PHE A 79 3.07 -21.20 -3.64
N ILE A 80 2.33 -21.01 -2.55
CA ILE A 80 2.69 -20.18 -1.39
C ILE A 80 3.29 -21.05 -0.26
N ALA A 81 3.41 -22.37 -0.47
CA ALA A 81 3.89 -23.35 0.50
C ALA A 81 5.41 -23.31 0.77
N VAL A 82 6.04 -22.13 0.75
CA VAL A 82 7.18 -21.86 1.65
C VAL A 82 6.57 -21.40 2.98
N LYS A 83 5.94 -22.36 3.68
CA LYS A 83 4.96 -22.12 4.76
C LYS A 83 5.54 -21.44 6.01
N THR A 84 6.86 -21.31 6.15
CA THR A 84 7.49 -20.62 7.29
C THR A 84 7.71 -19.13 7.05
N ASP A 85 7.67 -18.64 5.80
CA ASP A 85 7.95 -17.23 5.48
C ASP A 85 6.68 -16.39 5.22
N HIS A 86 5.57 -16.99 4.78
CA HIS A 86 4.40 -16.21 4.35
C HIS A 86 3.65 -15.53 5.50
N GLN A 87 3.56 -16.16 6.67
CA GLN A 87 2.96 -15.53 7.85
C GLN A 87 3.85 -14.42 8.40
N MET A 88 5.17 -14.66 8.49
CA MET A 88 6.13 -13.68 8.97
C MET A 88 6.20 -12.47 8.01
N TYR A 89 6.14 -12.71 6.70
CA TYR A 89 5.98 -11.67 5.70
C TYR A 89 4.70 -10.84 5.88
N LYS A 90 3.54 -11.49 6.07
CA LYS A 90 2.27 -10.77 6.32
C LYS A 90 2.35 -9.91 7.59
N ILE A 91 2.92 -10.45 8.66
CA ILE A 91 3.10 -9.73 9.92
C ILE A 91 4.03 -8.53 9.70
N ALA A 92 5.18 -8.73 9.05
CA ALA A 92 6.13 -7.66 8.75
C ALA A 92 5.51 -6.58 7.85
N ASN A 93 4.72 -6.97 6.85
CA ASN A 93 4.04 -6.04 5.96
C ASN A 93 3.06 -5.14 6.73
N TRP A 94 2.22 -5.72 7.59
CA TRP A 94 1.33 -4.94 8.46
C TRP A 94 2.08 -4.11 9.49
N LEU A 95 3.19 -4.61 10.02
CA LEU A 95 4.03 -3.88 10.97
C LEU A 95 4.61 -2.61 10.33
N ILE A 96 5.10 -2.68 9.08
CA ILE A 96 5.60 -1.51 8.34
C ILE A 96 4.50 -0.46 8.21
N TYR A 97 3.27 -0.87 7.87
CA TYR A 97 2.13 0.03 7.76
C TYR A 97 1.79 0.70 9.09
N ILE A 98 1.68 -0.08 10.16
CA ILE A 98 1.34 0.43 11.50
C ILE A 98 2.43 1.40 11.99
N LEU A 99 3.70 1.04 11.84
CA LEU A 99 4.82 1.90 12.21
C LEU A 99 4.79 3.22 11.42
N SER A 100 4.50 3.17 10.13
CA SER A 100 4.31 4.38 9.31
C SER A 100 3.25 5.31 9.92
N LEU A 101 2.07 4.76 10.26
CA LEU A 101 0.98 5.53 10.87
C LEU A 101 1.36 6.10 12.23
N VAL A 102 2.07 5.34 13.07
CA VAL A 102 2.53 5.81 14.38
C VAL A 102 3.51 6.98 14.21
N PHE A 103 4.48 6.86 13.30
CA PHE A 103 5.46 7.93 13.08
C PHE A 103 4.84 9.19 12.48
N ILE A 104 3.91 9.06 11.52
CA ILE A 104 3.26 10.24 10.92
C ILE A 104 2.35 10.96 11.93
N THR A 105 1.63 10.20 12.77
CA THR A 105 0.78 10.76 13.83
C THR A 105 1.63 11.45 14.90
N SER A 106 2.75 10.83 15.29
CA SER A 106 3.70 11.43 16.25
C SER A 106 4.35 12.69 15.70
N ALA A 107 4.71 12.71 14.41
CA ALA A 107 5.25 13.89 13.74
C ALA A 107 4.23 15.04 13.72
N ALA A 108 2.95 14.75 13.48
CA ALA A 108 1.88 15.75 13.50
C ALA A 108 1.70 16.37 14.89
N PHE A 109 1.61 15.55 15.94
CA PHE A 109 1.52 16.06 17.32
C PHE A 109 2.73 16.90 17.72
N MET A 110 3.94 16.47 17.36
CA MET A 110 5.16 17.24 17.62
C MET A 110 5.21 18.55 16.83
N TYR A 111 4.74 18.55 15.59
CA TYR A 111 4.65 19.75 14.77
C TYR A 111 3.72 20.80 15.39
N GLU A 112 2.55 20.40 15.88
CA GLU A 112 1.64 21.34 16.57
C GLU A 112 2.26 21.92 17.84
N ALA A 113 3.03 21.12 18.59
CA ALA A 113 3.61 21.56 19.85
C ALA A 113 4.87 22.43 19.68
N GLN A 114 5.71 22.15 18.67
CA GLN A 114 7.07 22.70 18.57
C GLN A 114 7.39 23.33 17.20
N GLY A 115 6.50 23.22 16.22
CA GLY A 115 6.74 23.69 14.85
C GLY A 115 7.73 22.81 14.09
N PHE A 116 8.39 23.40 13.08
CA PHE A 116 9.29 22.68 12.16
C PHE A 116 10.67 22.44 12.78
N THR A 117 10.80 21.38 13.58
CA THR A 117 12.05 21.00 14.25
C THR A 117 12.71 19.78 13.59
N THR A 118 14.01 19.57 13.84
CA THR A 118 14.74 18.40 13.33
C THR A 118 14.06 17.06 13.65
N PRO A 119 13.56 16.83 14.88
CA PRO A 119 12.81 15.60 15.19
C PRO A 119 11.55 15.41 14.33
N VAL A 120 10.79 16.47 14.05
CA VAL A 120 9.59 16.40 13.18
C VAL A 120 9.98 15.98 11.76
N ILE A 121 11.08 16.53 11.23
CA ILE A 121 11.61 16.16 9.91
C ILE A 121 12.01 14.68 9.88
N ILE A 122 12.73 14.20 10.91
CA ILE A 122 13.17 12.80 11.02
C ILE A 122 11.96 11.86 11.03
N LEU A 123 10.97 12.11 11.90
CA LEU A 123 9.78 11.27 12.02
C LEU A 123 8.97 11.25 10.72
N THR A 124 8.79 12.40 10.07
CA THR A 124 8.09 12.52 8.79
C THR A 124 8.81 11.74 7.69
N THR A 125 10.15 11.79 7.65
CA THR A 125 10.97 11.08 6.66
C THR A 125 10.91 9.57 6.85
N ILE A 126 10.97 9.09 8.09
CA ILE A 126 10.82 7.66 8.42
C ILE A 126 9.42 7.18 8.02
N ALA A 127 8.37 7.91 8.38
CA ALA A 127 7.00 7.57 8.01
C ALA A 127 6.78 7.50 6.49
N ALA A 128 7.31 8.49 5.75
CA ALA A 128 7.24 8.50 4.30
C ALA A 128 7.96 7.29 3.69
N THR A 129 9.15 6.94 4.18
CA THR A 129 9.93 5.80 3.69
C THR A 129 9.21 4.47 3.95
N LEU A 130 8.66 4.28 5.15
CA LEU A 130 7.87 3.09 5.47
C LEU A 130 6.59 2.99 4.63
N SER A 131 5.92 4.12 4.38
CA SER A 131 4.75 4.18 3.50
C SER A 131 5.07 3.76 2.06
N VAL A 132 6.21 4.22 1.53
CA VAL A 132 6.67 3.84 0.19
C VAL A 132 7.00 2.36 0.14
N LEU A 133 7.77 1.83 1.11
CA LEU A 133 8.11 0.41 1.19
C LEU A 133 6.84 -0.45 1.23
N TRP A 134 5.87 -0.10 2.06
CA TRP A 134 4.61 -0.82 2.16
C TRP A 134 3.82 -0.82 0.84
N ASN A 135 3.72 0.33 0.16
CA ASN A 135 3.04 0.42 -1.13
C ASN A 135 3.75 -0.41 -2.22
N LEU A 136 5.08 -0.46 -2.22
CA LEU A 136 5.85 -1.30 -3.14
C LEU A 136 5.60 -2.80 -2.89
N LEU A 137 5.57 -3.22 -1.62
CA LEU A 137 5.25 -4.60 -1.26
C LEU A 137 3.84 -4.98 -1.74
N LEU A 138 2.86 -4.11 -1.51
CA LEU A 138 1.50 -4.32 -1.99
C LEU A 138 1.45 -4.44 -3.52
N LEU A 139 2.18 -3.58 -4.24
CA LEU A 139 2.26 -3.62 -5.70
C LEU A 139 2.85 -4.95 -6.21
N ILE A 140 3.90 -5.45 -5.57
CA ILE A 140 4.51 -6.74 -5.89
C ILE A 140 3.50 -7.87 -5.69
N GLU A 141 2.77 -7.89 -4.56
CA GLU A 141 1.72 -8.89 -4.31
C GLU A 141 0.66 -8.90 -5.42
N MET A 142 0.25 -7.72 -5.89
CA MET A 142 -0.73 -7.60 -6.97
C MET A 142 -0.19 -8.09 -8.32
N ILE A 143 1.07 -7.79 -8.66
CA ILE A 143 1.72 -8.27 -9.88
C ILE A 143 1.83 -9.80 -9.87
N ILE A 144 2.19 -10.40 -8.73
CA ILE A 144 2.22 -11.86 -8.57
C ILE A 144 0.80 -12.43 -8.76
N GLY A 145 -0.22 -11.79 -8.17
CA GLY A 145 -1.62 -12.16 -8.36
C GLY A 145 -2.05 -12.16 -9.82
N ILE A 146 -1.69 -11.12 -10.60
CA ILE A 146 -1.94 -11.05 -12.05
C ILE A 146 -1.23 -12.19 -12.78
N THR A 147 0.05 -12.41 -12.49
CA THR A 147 0.88 -13.41 -13.17
C THR A 147 0.32 -14.81 -12.98
N ASN A 148 -0.11 -15.15 -11.76
CA ASN A 148 -0.73 -16.44 -11.46
C ASN A 148 -2.07 -16.61 -12.19
N GLU A 149 -2.91 -15.58 -12.18
CA GLU A 149 -4.18 -15.59 -12.93
C GLU A 149 -3.98 -15.54 -14.44
N LEU A 150 -2.80 -15.20 -14.99
CA LEU A 150 -2.53 -15.33 -16.43
C LEU A 150 -2.06 -16.74 -16.78
N ARG A 151 -1.25 -17.35 -15.92
CA ARG A 151 -0.69 -18.69 -16.10
C ARG A 151 -1.74 -19.81 -16.04
N ASN A 152 -2.71 -19.72 -15.12
CA ASN A 152 -3.77 -20.71 -14.88
C ASN A 152 -5.08 -20.30 -15.56
#